data_AF-A0A7W1EN61-F1
#
_entry.id   AF-A0A7W1EN61-F1
#
_cell.length_a   1.000
_cell.length_b   1.000
_cell.length_c   1.000
_cell.angle_alpha   90.00
_cell.angle_beta   90.00
_cell.angle_gamma   90.00
#
_symmetry.space_group_name_H-M   'P 1'
#
loop_
_entity.id
_entity.type
_entity.pdbx_description
1 polymer ?
#
loop_
_entity_poly.entity_id
_entity_poly.type
_entity_poly.pdbx_seq_one_letter_code
_entity_poly.pdbx_strand_id
1 'polypeptide(L)'
;MARSTRPAWIAPLLGVLALLLVGGLAWWALAGRSSGSNALNEGITAYKEGRREAAEGAFRKAALDAPADPLPHVYMARMERERGNLQNANAEAAKAVALGPTSALALRELASVLFAQKNYELARTFYIRALKADPSDRLAQGFLGCSLIRLGRVDEGAKWISRAGTGGWSTCLPAQGGAATGMPNP
;
A
#
# COMPACT_ATOMS: atom_id res chain seq x y z
N MET A 1 -67.05 21.25 19.76
CA MET A 1 -65.67 21.44 20.27
C MET A 1 -65.06 20.06 20.56
N ALA A 2 -64.30 19.48 19.62
CA ALA A 2 -63.69 18.15 19.81
C ALA A 2 -62.30 18.32 20.44
N ARG A 3 -62.12 17.89 21.69
CA ARG A 3 -60.79 17.81 22.33
C ARG A 3 -60.10 16.54 21.85
N SER A 4 -59.07 16.67 21.02
CA SER A 4 -58.22 15.54 20.64
C SER A 4 -57.44 15.07 21.87
N THR A 5 -57.83 13.96 22.46
CA THR A 5 -57.05 13.27 23.49
C THR A 5 -55.93 12.52 22.77
N ARG A 6 -54.71 13.08 22.78
CA ARG A 6 -53.53 12.35 22.28
C ARG A 6 -53.33 11.11 23.18
N PRO A 7 -53.25 9.90 22.62
CA PRO A 7 -53.22 8.70 23.44
C PRO A 7 -51.90 8.59 24.22
N ALA A 8 -52.02 8.23 25.50
CA ALA A 8 -50.96 8.31 26.52
C ALA A 8 -49.70 7.47 26.21
N TRP A 9 -49.79 6.49 25.30
CA TRP A 9 -48.67 5.65 24.85
C TRP A 9 -47.72 6.35 23.88
N ILE A 10 -48.11 7.48 23.29
CA ILE A 10 -47.27 8.23 22.34
C ILE A 10 -46.09 8.92 23.07
N ALA A 11 -46.30 9.38 24.30
CA ALA A 11 -45.26 10.07 25.08
C ALA A 11 -44.00 9.22 25.36
N PRO A 12 -44.10 7.96 25.85
CA PRO A 12 -42.92 7.12 26.05
C PRO A 12 -42.27 6.68 24.73
N LEU A 13 -43.04 6.45 23.66
CA LEU A 13 -42.47 6.08 22.35
C LEU A 13 -41.65 7.21 21.72
N LEU A 14 -42.10 8.46 21.84
CA LEU A 14 -41.31 9.62 21.40
C LEU A 14 -40.01 9.77 22.21
N GLY A 15 -40.02 9.43 23.50
CA GLY A 15 -38.83 9.41 24.35
C GLY A 15 -37.80 8.35 23.91
N VAL A 16 -38.25 7.13 23.61
CA VAL A 16 -37.36 6.05 23.12
C VAL A 16 -36.81 6.39 21.73
N LEU A 17 -37.64 6.93 20.83
CA LEU A 17 -37.20 7.37 19.50
C LEU A 17 -36.14 8.48 19.61
N ALA A 18 -36.33 9.45 20.50
CA ALA A 18 -35.35 10.51 20.75
C ALA A 18 -34.03 9.95 21.30
N LEU A 19 -34.07 8.98 22.22
CA LEU A 19 -32.88 8.33 22.75
C LEU A 19 -32.12 7.50 21.71
N LEU A 20 -32.83 6.80 20.81
CA LEU A 20 -32.21 6.06 19.71
C LEU A 20 -31.61 7.00 18.66
N LEU A 21 -32.24 8.14 18.39
CA LEU A 21 -31.69 9.16 17.49
C LEU A 21 -30.46 9.83 18.10
N VAL A 22 -30.48 10.20 19.39
CA VAL A 22 -29.32 10.76 20.09
C VAL A 22 -28.20 9.73 20.21
N GLY A 23 -28.51 8.48 20.53
CA GLY A 23 -27.54 7.38 20.59
C GLY A 23 -26.95 7.04 19.23
N GLY A 24 -27.76 7.05 18.17
CA GLY A 24 -27.33 6.83 16.78
C GLY A 24 -26.49 8.00 16.24
N LEU A 25 -26.85 9.24 16.57
CA LEU A 25 -26.06 10.43 16.24
C LEU A 25 -24.77 10.51 17.06
N ALA A 26 -24.78 10.09 18.33
CA ALA A 26 -23.57 9.96 19.13
C ALA A 26 -22.65 8.86 18.59
N TRP A 27 -23.18 7.69 18.24
CA TRP A 27 -22.44 6.60 17.60
C TRP A 27 -21.90 7.03 16.22
N TRP A 28 -22.67 7.76 15.41
CA TRP A 28 -22.24 8.32 14.13
C TRP A 28 -21.17 9.43 14.30
N ALA A 29 -21.30 10.30 15.30
CA ALA A 29 -20.32 11.36 15.59
C ALA A 29 -19.03 10.79 16.20
N LEU A 30 -19.11 9.73 17.01
CA LEU A 30 -17.95 9.00 17.53
C LEU A 30 -17.29 8.14 16.43
N ALA A 31 -18.07 7.56 15.52
CA ALA A 31 -17.56 6.83 14.35
C ALA A 31 -17.04 7.75 13.23
N GLY A 32 -17.42 9.03 13.23
CA GLY A 32 -17.13 10.01 12.17
C GLY A 32 -15.93 10.92 12.41
N ARG A 33 -15.13 10.71 13.47
CA ARG A 33 -13.94 11.53 13.73
C ARG A 33 -12.80 11.07 12.81
N SER A 34 -12.58 11.80 11.73
CA SER A 34 -11.60 11.55 10.66
C SER A 34 -10.12 11.67 11.09
N SER A 35 -9.69 11.06 12.20
CA SER A 35 -8.30 11.16 12.67
C SER A 35 -7.32 10.27 11.90
N GLY A 36 -7.80 9.15 11.33
CA GLY A 36 -6.94 8.19 10.61
C GLY A 36 -6.24 8.79 9.38
N SER A 37 -6.95 9.62 8.59
CA SER A 37 -6.36 10.30 7.43
C SER A 37 -5.30 11.34 7.82
N ASN A 38 -5.46 11.98 8.98
CA ASN A 38 -4.52 13.01 9.44
C ASN A 38 -3.20 12.39 9.89
N ALA A 39 -3.26 11.34 10.71
CA ALA A 39 -2.06 10.62 11.14
C ALA A 39 -1.30 9.98 9.96
N LEU A 40 -2.02 9.45 8.97
CA LEU A 40 -1.39 8.92 7.76
C LEU A 40 -0.65 10.01 6.98
N ASN A 41 -1.28 11.16 6.75
CA ASN A 41 -0.66 12.28 6.03
C ASN A 41 0.55 12.86 6.77
N GLU A 42 0.48 12.97 8.09
CA GLU A 42 1.61 13.35 8.94
C GLU A 42 2.78 12.36 8.77
N GLY A 43 2.50 11.05 8.79
CA GLY A 43 3.49 10.01 8.58
C GLY A 43 4.13 10.07 7.20
N ILE A 44 3.34 10.26 6.15
CA ILE A 44 3.83 10.41 4.77
C ILE A 44 4.74 11.63 4.66
N THR A 45 4.35 12.75 5.26
CA THR A 45 5.13 14.00 5.25
C THR A 45 6.46 13.79 5.98
N ALA A 46 6.42 13.27 7.21
CA ALA A 46 7.63 12.97 7.99
C ALA A 46 8.55 11.98 7.27
N TYR A 47 8.00 10.97 6.59
CA TYR A 47 8.77 10.01 5.81
C TYR A 47 9.49 10.67 4.63
N LYS A 48 8.82 11.57 3.90
CA LYS A 48 9.42 12.35 2.79
C LYS A 48 10.54 13.27 3.28
N GLU A 49 10.39 13.84 4.47
CA GLU A 49 11.36 14.75 5.08
C GLU A 49 12.54 14.04 5.75
N GLY A 50 12.60 12.71 5.72
CA GLY A 50 13.67 11.96 6.37
C GLY A 50 13.48 11.75 7.88
N ARG A 51 12.41 12.28 8.48
CA ARG A 51 12.10 12.16 9.92
C ARG A 51 11.53 10.78 10.24
N ARG A 52 12.39 9.75 10.20
CA ARG A 52 12.01 8.34 10.30
C ARG A 52 11.27 7.99 11.59
N GLU A 53 11.70 8.48 12.74
CA GLU A 53 11.03 8.19 14.03
C GLU A 53 9.62 8.79 14.09
N ALA A 54 9.47 10.05 13.65
CA ALA A 54 8.17 10.72 13.59
C ALA A 54 7.23 10.01 12.61
N ALA A 55 7.75 9.56 11.46
CA ALA A 55 6.98 8.79 10.50
C ALA A 55 6.47 7.47 11.09
N GLU A 56 7.33 6.73 11.80
CA GLU A 56 6.96 5.47 12.45
C GLU A 56 5.85 5.67 13.49
N GLY A 57 5.98 6.70 14.34
CA GLY A 57 4.94 7.04 15.33
C GLY A 57 3.61 7.39 14.67
N ALA A 58 3.64 8.19 13.61
CA ALA A 58 2.45 8.60 12.87
C ALA A 58 1.78 7.44 12.12
N PHE A 59 2.55 6.54 11.50
CA PHE A 59 1.99 5.33 10.85
C PHE A 59 1.40 4.36 11.87
N ARG A 60 2.02 4.17 13.03
CA ARG A 60 1.43 3.36 14.12
C ARG A 60 0.10 3.94 14.59
N LYS A 61 0.04 5.26 14.78
CA LYS A 61 -1.21 5.95 15.12
C LYS A 61 -2.25 5.78 14.02
N ALA A 62 -1.88 5.96 12.75
CA ALA A 62 -2.78 5.77 11.62
C ALA A 62 -3.33 4.34 11.55
N ALA A 63 -2.51 3.32 11.86
CA ALA A 63 -2.96 1.94 11.92
C ALA A 63 -3.91 1.65 13.10
N LEU A 64 -3.81 2.40 14.21
CA LEU A 64 -4.76 2.32 15.33
C LEU A 64 -6.08 3.03 15.00
N ASP A 65 -5.99 4.20 14.39
CA ASP A 65 -7.15 5.04 14.04
C ASP A 65 -7.98 4.42 12.90
N ALA A 66 -7.33 3.73 11.96
CA ALA A 66 -7.96 3.04 10.85
C ALA A 66 -7.41 1.61 10.68
N PRO A 67 -7.85 0.64 11.51
CA PRO A 67 -7.30 -0.73 11.51
C PRO A 67 -7.49 -1.52 10.21
N ALA A 68 -8.43 -1.09 9.37
CA ALA A 68 -8.70 -1.70 8.06
C ALA A 68 -7.89 -1.05 6.92
N ASP A 69 -7.20 0.07 7.16
CA ASP A 69 -6.42 0.75 6.12
C ASP A 69 -5.08 0.01 5.89
N PRO A 70 -4.80 -0.45 4.65
CA PRO A 70 -3.53 -1.08 4.35
C PRO A 70 -2.35 -0.09 4.29
N LEU A 71 -2.58 1.21 4.07
CA LEU A 71 -1.51 2.18 3.77
C LEU A 71 -0.48 2.36 4.88
N PRO A 72 -0.85 2.50 6.18
CA PRO A 72 0.15 2.58 7.24
C PRO A 72 1.12 1.40 7.23
N HIS A 73 0.61 0.19 6.99
CA HIS A 73 1.40 -1.03 6.89
C HIS A 73 2.29 -1.06 5.64
N VAL A 74 1.86 -0.48 4.51
CA VAL A 74 2.71 -0.26 3.33
C VAL A 74 3.92 0.61 3.67
N TYR A 75 3.72 1.73 4.35
CA TYR A 75 4.81 2.64 4.68
C TYR A 75 5.74 2.08 5.75
N MET A 76 5.22 1.40 6.78
CA MET A 76 6.06 0.70 7.77
C MET A 76 6.90 -0.39 7.10
N ALA A 77 6.32 -1.19 6.20
CA ALA A 77 7.07 -2.19 5.43
C ALA A 77 8.20 -1.57 4.61
N ARG A 78 7.93 -0.43 3.95
CA ARG A 78 8.94 0.31 3.19
C ARG A 78 10.09 0.78 4.07
N MET A 79 9.79 1.35 5.22
CA MET A 79 10.80 1.83 6.16
C MET A 79 11.67 0.69 6.69
N GLU A 80 11.07 -0.44 7.06
CA GLU A 80 11.82 -1.63 7.51
C GLU A 80 12.68 -2.20 6.38
N ARG A 81 12.19 -2.20 5.14
CA ARG A 81 12.99 -2.60 3.96
C ARG A 81 14.18 -1.67 3.74
N GLU A 82 14.00 -0.36 3.89
CA GLU A 82 15.09 0.64 3.81
C GLU A 82 16.13 0.46 4.93
N ARG A 83 15.69 0.05 6.12
CA ARG A 83 16.57 -0.30 7.25
C ARG A 83 17.30 -1.64 7.05
N GLY A 84 16.95 -2.41 6.02
CA GLY A 84 17.47 -3.76 5.79
C GLY A 84 16.83 -4.84 6.66
N ASN A 85 15.83 -4.51 7.46
CA ASN A 85 15.11 -5.45 8.31
C ASN A 85 14.01 -6.17 7.52
N LEU A 86 14.44 -7.10 6.66
CA LEU A 86 13.56 -7.76 5.70
C LEU A 86 12.52 -8.67 6.35
N GLN A 87 12.74 -9.15 7.58
CA GLN A 87 11.75 -9.92 8.34
C GLN A 87 10.57 -9.04 8.72
N ASN A 88 10.82 -7.89 9.37
CA ASN A 88 9.76 -6.97 9.77
C ASN A 88 9.08 -6.35 8.54
N ALA A 89 9.84 -6.02 7.50
CA ALA A 89 9.29 -5.52 6.25
C ALA A 89 8.27 -6.50 5.65
N ASN A 90 8.56 -7.80 5.70
CA ASN A 90 7.67 -8.82 5.18
C ASN A 90 6.41 -8.97 6.02
N ALA A 91 6.53 -8.93 7.35
CA ALA A 91 5.37 -8.98 8.24
C ALA A 91 4.41 -7.81 7.99
N GLU A 92 4.93 -6.60 7.90
CA GLU A 92 4.13 -5.39 7.62
C GLU A 92 3.52 -5.43 6.21
N ALA A 93 4.28 -5.82 5.19
CA ALA A 93 3.76 -5.91 3.83
C ALA A 93 2.69 -7.01 3.67
N ALA A 94 2.87 -8.16 4.34
CA ALA A 94 1.88 -9.22 4.35
C ALA A 94 0.58 -8.76 5.03
N LYS A 95 0.68 -8.01 6.13
CA LYS A 95 -0.48 -7.39 6.79
C LYS A 95 -1.17 -6.39 5.87
N ALA A 96 -0.43 -5.53 5.17
CA ALA A 96 -1.00 -4.61 4.19
C ALA A 96 -1.78 -5.34 3.08
N VAL A 97 -1.26 -6.47 2.57
CA VAL A 97 -1.96 -7.29 1.56
C VAL A 97 -3.18 -7.99 2.14
N ALA A 98 -3.14 -8.43 3.41
CA ALA A 98 -4.30 -9.02 4.07
C ALA A 98 -5.46 -8.01 4.24
N LEU A 99 -5.14 -6.75 4.57
CA LEU A 99 -6.12 -5.66 4.70
C LEU A 99 -6.60 -5.14 3.33
N GLY A 100 -5.72 -5.12 2.33
CA GLY A 100 -6.01 -4.66 0.97
C GLY A 100 -5.57 -5.66 -0.09
N PRO A 101 -6.29 -6.79 -0.30
CA PRO A 101 -5.86 -7.87 -1.21
C PRO A 101 -5.81 -7.48 -2.69
N THR A 102 -6.49 -6.38 -3.04
CA THR A 102 -6.52 -5.76 -4.37
C THR A 102 -5.79 -4.41 -4.43
N SER A 103 -5.19 -3.96 -3.32
CA SER A 103 -4.42 -2.70 -3.30
C SER A 103 -3.12 -2.87 -4.09
N ALA A 104 -3.02 -2.14 -5.21
CA ALA A 104 -1.81 -2.15 -6.03
C ALA A 104 -0.56 -1.78 -5.22
N LEU A 105 -0.68 -0.78 -4.33
CA LEU A 105 0.41 -0.34 -3.46
C LEU A 105 0.85 -1.42 -2.46
N ALA A 106 -0.10 -2.12 -1.83
CA ALA A 106 0.22 -3.20 -0.89
C ALA A 106 0.87 -4.40 -1.60
N LEU A 107 0.31 -4.81 -2.74
CA LEU A 107 0.85 -5.89 -3.56
C LEU A 107 2.26 -5.56 -4.06
N ARG A 108 2.49 -4.32 -4.53
CA ARG A 108 3.82 -3.86 -4.97
C ARG A 108 4.82 -3.84 -3.82
N GLU A 109 4.44 -3.39 -2.62
CA GLU A 109 5.38 -3.32 -1.50
C GLU A 109 5.78 -4.72 -1.02
N LEU A 110 4.83 -5.67 -0.93
CA LEU A 110 5.17 -7.08 -0.66
C LEU A 110 6.10 -7.66 -1.73
N ALA A 111 5.82 -7.40 -3.01
CA ALA A 111 6.71 -7.80 -4.10
C ALA A 111 8.12 -7.21 -3.96
N SER A 112 8.22 -5.95 -3.52
CA SER A 112 9.50 -5.25 -3.32
C SER A 112 10.29 -5.82 -2.14
N VAL A 113 9.61 -6.22 -1.06
CA VAL A 113 10.23 -6.94 0.06
C VAL A 113 10.73 -8.31 -0.39
N LEU A 114 9.91 -9.07 -1.12
CA LEU A 114 10.29 -10.38 -1.66
C LEU A 114 11.48 -10.28 -2.63
N PHE A 115 11.51 -9.23 -3.46
CA PHE A 115 12.63 -8.94 -4.34
C PHE A 115 13.93 -8.68 -3.55
N ALA A 116 13.85 -7.86 -2.48
CA ALA A 116 14.99 -7.59 -1.61
C ALA A 116 15.48 -8.87 -0.88
N GLN A 117 14.57 -9.78 -0.57
CA GLN A 117 14.88 -11.12 -0.03
C GLN A 117 15.41 -12.11 -1.08
N LYS A 118 15.54 -11.69 -2.36
CA LYS A 118 15.93 -12.53 -3.50
C LYS A 118 14.92 -13.62 -3.87
N ASN A 119 13.69 -13.53 -3.37
CA ASN A 119 12.57 -14.41 -3.71
C ASN A 119 11.91 -13.96 -5.02
N TYR A 120 12.67 -14.00 -6.12
CA TYR A 120 12.30 -13.37 -7.40
C TYR A 120 11.03 -13.97 -8.04
N GLU A 121 10.78 -15.27 -7.86
CA GLU A 121 9.57 -15.96 -8.35
C GLU A 121 8.29 -15.42 -7.66
N LEU A 122 8.33 -15.28 -6.33
CA LEU A 122 7.22 -14.71 -5.57
C LEU A 122 7.07 -13.21 -5.85
N ALA A 123 8.18 -12.48 -5.93
CA ALA A 123 8.18 -11.06 -6.30
C ALA A 123 7.49 -10.86 -7.66
N ARG A 124 7.85 -11.65 -8.69
CA ARG A 124 7.19 -11.64 -10.01
C ARG A 124 5.69 -11.81 -9.89
N THR A 125 5.25 -12.80 -9.10
CA THR A 125 3.82 -13.12 -8.92
C THR A 125 3.06 -11.94 -8.32
N PHE A 126 3.59 -11.30 -7.29
CA PHE A 126 2.95 -10.14 -6.66
C PHE A 126 3.05 -8.87 -7.51
N TYR A 127 4.13 -8.64 -8.26
CA TYR A 127 4.18 -7.54 -9.23
C TYR A 127 3.14 -7.70 -10.34
N ILE A 128 2.93 -8.91 -10.87
CA ILE A 128 1.85 -9.16 -11.84
C ILE A 128 0.49 -8.85 -11.23
N ARG A 129 0.24 -9.22 -9.97
CA ARG A 129 -1.01 -8.87 -9.28
C ARG A 129 -1.15 -7.36 -9.08
N ALA A 130 -0.09 -6.67 -8.70
CA ALA A 130 -0.09 -5.21 -8.59
C ALA A 130 -0.44 -4.55 -9.93
N LEU A 131 0.13 -5.04 -11.05
CA LEU A 131 -0.15 -4.54 -12.39
C LEU A 131 -1.55 -4.89 -12.91
N LYS A 132 -2.17 -5.96 -12.40
CA LYS A 132 -3.59 -6.23 -12.67
C LYS A 132 -4.49 -5.19 -11.97
N ALA A 133 -4.09 -4.71 -10.79
CA ALA A 133 -4.82 -3.70 -10.05
C ALA A 133 -4.57 -2.27 -10.57
N ASP A 134 -3.31 -1.96 -10.93
CA ASP A 134 -2.91 -0.72 -11.58
C ASP A 134 -1.90 -1.00 -12.70
N PRO A 135 -2.36 -1.07 -13.96
CA PRO A 135 -1.47 -1.30 -15.11
C PRO A 135 -0.44 -0.18 -15.34
N SER A 136 -0.65 1.01 -14.77
CA SER A 136 0.20 2.19 -14.96
C SER A 136 1.34 2.32 -13.94
N ASP A 137 1.40 1.44 -12.94
CA ASP A 137 2.44 1.47 -11.90
C ASP A 137 3.83 1.15 -12.49
N ARG A 138 4.56 2.22 -12.86
CA ARG A 138 5.91 2.14 -13.45
C ARG A 138 6.91 1.43 -12.53
N LEU A 139 6.77 1.55 -11.21
CA LEU A 139 7.64 0.84 -10.27
C LEU A 139 7.39 -0.67 -10.35
N ALA A 140 6.12 -1.09 -10.36
CA ALA A 140 5.77 -2.49 -10.52
C ALA A 140 6.23 -3.05 -11.89
N GLN A 141 6.08 -2.29 -12.98
CA GLN A 141 6.59 -2.68 -14.30
C GLN A 141 8.12 -2.87 -14.30
N GLY A 142 8.85 -1.90 -13.75
CA GLY A 142 10.31 -1.91 -13.72
C GLY A 142 10.87 -3.05 -12.89
N PHE A 143 10.36 -3.24 -11.68
CA PHE A 143 10.82 -4.31 -10.80
C PHE A 143 10.29 -5.71 -11.17
N LEU A 144 9.17 -5.79 -11.91
CA LEU A 144 8.79 -7.02 -12.60
C LEU A 144 9.86 -7.39 -13.64
N GLY A 145 10.31 -6.40 -14.42
CA GLY A 145 11.40 -6.57 -15.36
C GLY A 145 12.70 -7.05 -14.69
N CYS A 146 13.09 -6.41 -13.59
CA CYS A 146 14.22 -6.86 -12.76
C CYS A 146 14.06 -8.32 -12.29
N SER A 147 12.88 -8.67 -11.78
CA SER A 147 12.58 -10.01 -11.28
C SER A 147 12.75 -11.05 -12.40
N LEU A 148 12.25 -10.76 -13.60
CA LEU A 148 12.39 -11.63 -14.76
C LEU A 148 13.85 -11.81 -15.19
N ILE A 149 14.64 -10.74 -15.21
CA ILE A 149 16.07 -10.82 -15.55
C ILE A 149 16.82 -11.67 -14.51
N ARG A 150 16.55 -11.51 -13.22
CA ARG A 150 17.17 -12.33 -12.15
C ARG A 150 16.79 -13.81 -12.24
N LEU A 151 15.69 -14.13 -12.93
CA LEU A 151 15.24 -15.48 -13.23
C LEU A 151 15.73 -16.01 -14.59
N GLY A 152 16.62 -15.27 -15.27
CA GLY A 152 17.15 -15.66 -16.58
C GLY A 152 16.26 -15.32 -17.77
N ARG A 153 15.07 -14.73 -17.56
CA ARG A 153 14.13 -14.33 -18.61
C ARG A 153 14.43 -12.92 -19.11
N VAL A 154 15.62 -12.75 -19.68
CA VAL A 154 16.21 -11.43 -20.01
C VAL A 154 15.35 -10.65 -20.99
N ASP A 155 14.93 -11.26 -22.11
CA ASP A 155 14.17 -10.57 -23.16
C ASP A 155 12.81 -10.08 -22.68
N GLU A 156 12.13 -10.88 -21.86
CA GLU A 156 10.86 -10.50 -21.26
C GLU A 156 11.02 -9.39 -20.23
N GLY A 157 12.06 -9.48 -19.40
CA GLY A 157 12.37 -8.45 -18.43
C GLY A 157 12.71 -7.11 -19.08
N ALA A 158 13.47 -7.13 -20.19
CA ALA A 158 13.81 -5.93 -20.96
C ALA A 158 12.57 -5.24 -21.53
N LYS A 159 11.58 -5.99 -22.02
CA LYS A 159 10.29 -5.43 -22.48
C LYS A 159 9.55 -4.70 -21.37
N TRP A 160 9.52 -5.26 -20.15
CA TRP A 160 8.88 -4.62 -19.00
C TRP A 160 9.65 -3.37 -18.53
N ILE A 161 10.99 -3.40 -18.53
CA ILE A 161 11.81 -2.23 -18.22
C ILE A 161 11.60 -1.11 -19.25
N SER A 162 11.50 -1.45 -20.55
CA SER A 162 11.21 -0.49 -21.61
C SER A 162 9.86 0.21 -21.39
N ARG A 163 8.82 -0.54 -21.02
CA ARG A 163 7.50 0.02 -20.67
C ARG A 163 7.55 0.95 -19.45
N ALA A 164 8.32 0.56 -18.43
CA ALA A 164 8.50 1.36 -17.23
C ALA A 164 9.25 2.67 -17.48
N GLY A 165 10.08 2.73 -18.53
CA GLY A 165 10.95 3.85 -18.84
C GLY A 165 12.15 3.95 -17.88
N THR A 166 12.70 5.15 -17.72
CA THR A 166 13.83 5.40 -16.82
C THR A 166 13.41 5.36 -15.34
N GLY A 167 14.23 4.72 -14.49
CA GLY A 167 14.01 4.61 -13.05
C GLY A 167 15.02 3.68 -12.38
N GLY A 168 14.91 3.44 -11.08
CA GLY A 168 15.90 2.67 -10.29
C GLY A 168 16.08 1.21 -10.72
N TRP A 169 15.13 0.66 -11.47
CA TRP A 169 15.18 -0.67 -12.09
C TRP A 169 16.09 -0.76 -13.33
N SER A 170 16.56 0.37 -13.88
CA SER A 170 17.46 0.37 -15.04
C SER A 170 18.77 -0.36 -14.79
N THR A 171 19.22 -0.40 -13.53
CA THR A 171 20.40 -1.14 -13.06
C THR A 171 20.29 -2.65 -13.20
N CYS A 172 19.07 -3.18 -13.45
CA CYS A 172 18.86 -4.60 -13.62
C CYS A 172 19.18 -5.10 -15.01
N LEU A 173 19.23 -4.22 -16.02
CA LEU A 173 19.65 -4.60 -17.36
C LEU A 173 21.12 -5.04 -17.32
N PRO A 174 21.49 -6.11 -18.05
CA PRO A 174 22.90 -6.38 -18.28
C PRO A 174 23.53 -5.11 -18.85
N ALA A 175 24.75 -4.77 -18.41
CA ALA A 175 25.53 -3.71 -19.04
C ALA A 175 25.45 -3.98 -20.55
N GLN A 176 24.86 -3.06 -21.31
CA GLN A 176 24.67 -3.26 -22.73
C GLN A 176 26.04 -3.63 -23.29
N GLY A 177 26.17 -4.89 -23.74
CA GLY A 177 27.38 -5.34 -24.36
C GLY A 177 27.69 -4.32 -25.43
N GLY A 178 28.86 -3.69 -25.33
CA GLY A 178 29.37 -2.84 -26.38
C GLY A 178 29.14 -3.56 -27.69
N ALA A 179 28.60 -2.83 -28.66
CA ALA A 179 28.52 -3.30 -30.03
C ALA A 179 29.83 -4.03 -30.33
N ALA A 180 29.76 -5.32 -30.66
CA ALA A 180 30.86 -6.04 -31.26
C ALA A 180 31.08 -5.42 -32.65
N THR A 181 31.65 -4.22 -32.69
CA THR A 181 32.21 -3.64 -33.89
C THR A 181 33.42 -4.49 -34.26
N GLY A 182 33.32 -5.10 -35.44
CA GLY A 182 34.21 -6.07 -36.03
C GLY A 182 35.67 -6.03 -35.59
N MET A 183 36.18 -7.20 -35.22
CA MET A 183 37.59 -7.51 -35.43
C MET A 183 37.82 -7.65 -36.94
N PRO A 184 38.76 -6.93 -37.56
CA PRO A 184 39.33 -7.38 -38.83
C PRO A 184 40.22 -8.60 -38.54
N ASN A 185 39.98 -9.67 -39.30
CA ASN A 185 40.73 -10.93 -39.29
C ASN A 185 42.18 -10.66 -39.74
N PRO A 186 43.22 -11.28 -39.12
CA PRO A 186 44.59 -11.21 -39.62
C PRO A 186 44.77 -11.90 -40.97
#